data_AF-A0A521YLW3-F1
#
_entry.id   AF-A0A521YLW3-F1
#
_cell.length_a   1.000
_cell.length_b   1.000
_cell.length_c   1.000
_cell.angle_alpha   90.00
_cell.angle_beta   90.00
_cell.angle_gamma   90.00
#
_symmetry.space_group_name_H-M   'P 1'
#
loop_
_entity.id
_entity.type
_entity.pdbx_description
1 polymer ?
#
loop_
_entity_poly.entity_id
_entity_poly.type
_entity_poly.pdbx_seq_one_letter_code
_entity_poly.pdbx_strand_id
1 'polypeptide(L)'
;MNEDHLDDALPPPEIPLLLAAELQDSLMTASNDLDRLHRLLADASDALMAGFQGAAVKLDETLQAGHGGSHEDHLRETLQTLHQAVAALQFQDLASQLIHHTNKRLRNCADQLARDALGDDDPDGAAVVESGPLRPNPVTQDEMDAGSVELF
;
A
#
# COMPACT_ATOMS: atom_id res chain seq x y z
N MET A 1 18.39 -58.05 -15.93
CA MET A 1 16.95 -57.90 -16.19
C MET A 1 16.59 -56.53 -15.64
N ASN A 2 16.29 -55.62 -16.56
CA ASN A 2 16.05 -54.19 -16.35
C ASN A 2 14.81 -53.99 -15.49
N GLU A 3 14.77 -52.96 -14.65
CA GLU A 3 13.62 -52.05 -14.50
C GLU A 3 14.18 -50.67 -14.12
N ASP A 4 14.43 -49.88 -15.16
CA ASP A 4 14.72 -48.45 -15.10
C ASP A 4 13.36 -47.75 -14.92
N HIS A 5 13.05 -47.32 -13.70
CA HIS A 5 11.82 -46.60 -13.39
C HIS A 5 12.01 -45.15 -13.84
N LEU A 6 11.89 -44.92 -15.15
CA LEU A 6 11.75 -43.57 -15.69
C LEU A 6 10.45 -42.99 -15.11
N ASP A 7 10.64 -42.07 -14.17
CA ASP A 7 9.64 -41.15 -13.66
C ASP A 7 9.11 -40.33 -14.86
N ASP A 8 8.04 -40.81 -15.49
CA ASP A 8 7.31 -40.14 -16.57
C ASP A 8 6.50 -38.99 -15.96
N ALA A 9 7.21 -38.01 -15.40
CA ALA A 9 6.60 -36.78 -14.92
C ALA A 9 6.13 -35.99 -16.14
N LEU A 10 4.81 -35.96 -16.34
CA LEU A 10 4.16 -35.12 -17.35
C LEU A 10 4.75 -33.70 -17.29
N PRO A 11 5.09 -33.07 -18.43
CA PRO A 11 5.54 -31.69 -18.42
C PRO A 11 4.48 -30.81 -17.73
N PRO A 12 4.91 -29.82 -16.93
CA PRO A 12 3.98 -28.94 -16.24
C PRO A 12 3.03 -28.28 -17.26
N PRO A 13 1.76 -28.04 -16.88
CA PRO A 13 0.81 -27.42 -17.79
C PRO A 13 1.27 -26.01 -18.18
N GLU A 14 1.50 -25.79 -19.48
CA GLU A 14 1.87 -24.49 -20.03
C GLU A 14 0.62 -23.60 -20.17
N ILE A 15 0.70 -22.35 -19.70
CA ILE A 15 -0.35 -21.36 -19.92
C ILE A 15 -0.28 -20.91 -21.39
N PRO A 16 -1.39 -20.91 -22.15
CA PRO A 16 -1.38 -20.39 -23.52
C PRO A 16 -0.88 -18.93 -23.56
N LEU A 17 0.05 -18.61 -24.46
CA LEU A 17 0.66 -17.28 -24.57
C LEU A 17 -0.35 -16.13 -24.60
N LEU A 18 -1.46 -16.29 -25.33
CA LEU A 18 -2.52 -15.28 -25.39
C LEU A 18 -3.14 -15.03 -24.01
N LEU A 19 -3.42 -16.09 -23.25
CA LEU A 19 -3.97 -15.98 -21.90
C LEU A 19 -2.94 -15.37 -20.93
N ALA A 20 -1.65 -15.72 -21.07
CA ALA A 20 -0.59 -15.12 -20.29
C ALA A 20 -0.47 -13.61 -20.56
N ALA A 21 -0.56 -13.18 -21.82
CA ALA A 21 -0.53 -11.77 -22.20
C ALA A 21 -1.75 -11.00 -21.64
N GLU A 22 -2.95 -11.56 -21.73
CA GLU A 22 -4.17 -10.95 -21.17
C GLU A 22 -4.09 -10.79 -19.64
N LEU A 23 -3.58 -11.80 -18.95
CA LEU A 23 -3.39 -11.76 -17.50
C LEU A 23 -2.29 -10.77 -17.11
N GLN A 24 -1.19 -10.70 -17.87
CA GLN A 24 -0.13 -9.73 -17.66
C GLN A 24 -0.65 -8.29 -17.80
N ASP A 25 -1.41 -8.00 -18.87
CA ASP A 25 -2.00 -6.68 -19.09
C ASP A 25 -2.98 -6.28 -17.97
N SER A 26 -3.77 -7.25 -17.50
CA SER A 26 -4.68 -7.07 -16.35
C SER A 26 -3.91 -6.74 -15.07
N LEU A 27 -2.81 -7.44 -14.79
CA LEU A 27 -1.95 -7.18 -13.62
C LEU A 27 -1.24 -5.82 -13.71
N MET A 28 -0.81 -5.42 -14.91
CA MET A 28 -0.20 -4.11 -15.16
C MET A 28 -1.21 -2.99 -14.98
N THR A 29 -2.43 -3.16 -15.47
CA THR A 29 -3.53 -2.21 -15.27
C THR A 29 -3.85 -2.05 -13.77
N ALA A 30 -4.01 -3.17 -13.05
CA ALA A 30 -4.23 -3.14 -11.60
C ALA A 30 -3.09 -2.46 -10.83
N SER A 31 -1.83 -2.69 -11.24
CA SER A 31 -0.66 -2.03 -10.62
C SER A 31 -0.68 -0.51 -10.85
N ASN A 32 -1.00 -0.06 -12.06
CA ASN A 32 -1.12 1.37 -12.36
C ASN A 32 -2.27 2.04 -11.60
N ASP A 33 -3.41 1.34 -11.46
CA ASP A 33 -4.54 1.82 -10.67
C ASP A 33 -4.21 1.93 -9.18
N LEU A 34 -3.47 0.97 -8.63
CA LEU A 34 -2.98 1.05 -7.24
C LEU A 34 -2.03 2.22 -7.03
N ASP A 35 -1.12 2.51 -7.97
CA ASP A 35 -0.24 3.69 -7.89
C ASP A 35 -1.03 5.01 -7.95
N ARG A 36 -2.11 5.04 -8.72
CA ARG A 36 -3.01 6.19 -8.77
C ARG A 36 -3.82 6.32 -7.49
N LEU A 37 -4.36 5.23 -6.97
CA LEU A 37 -5.13 5.20 -5.72
C LEU A 37 -4.26 5.64 -4.54
N HIS A 38 -3.02 5.13 -4.46
CA HIS A 38 -2.06 5.54 -3.43
C HIS A 38 -1.84 7.06 -3.42
N ARG A 39 -1.60 7.66 -4.59
CA ARG A 39 -1.45 9.11 -4.72
C ARG A 39 -2.70 9.87 -4.30
N LEU A 40 -3.88 9.45 -4.75
CA LEU A 40 -5.15 10.08 -4.36
C LEU A 40 -5.39 10.03 -2.85
N LEU A 41 -5.06 8.90 -2.21
CA LEU A 41 -5.19 8.74 -0.76
C LEU A 41 -4.18 9.60 0.01
N ALA A 42 -2.94 9.69 -0.47
CA ALA A 42 -1.93 10.57 0.12
C ALA A 42 -2.37 12.03 0.03
N ASP A 43 -2.75 12.50 -1.15
CA ASP A 43 -3.21 13.88 -1.37
C ASP A 43 -4.45 14.22 -0.51
N ALA A 44 -5.42 13.31 -0.42
CA ALA A 44 -6.61 13.49 0.41
C ALA A 44 -6.27 13.55 1.91
N SER A 45 -5.31 12.74 2.35
CA SER A 45 -4.87 12.71 3.75
C SER A 45 -4.11 13.98 4.12
N ASP A 46 -3.24 14.48 3.24
CA ASP A 46 -2.57 15.77 3.40
C ASP A 46 -3.58 16.93 3.48
N ALA A 47 -4.60 16.92 2.61
CA ALA A 47 -5.66 17.92 2.63
C ALA A 47 -6.48 17.89 3.92
N LEU A 48 -6.81 16.70 4.43
CA LEU A 48 -7.52 16.54 5.70
C LEU A 48 -6.65 16.99 6.89
N MET A 49 -5.37 16.63 6.91
CA MET A 49 -4.40 17.04 7.91
C MET A 49 -4.31 18.57 8.00
N ALA A 50 -4.10 19.23 6.85
CA ALA A 50 -4.05 20.68 6.76
C ALA A 50 -5.39 21.32 7.16
N GLY A 51 -6.51 20.73 6.76
CA GLY A 51 -7.85 21.18 7.12
C GLY A 51 -8.09 21.15 8.64
N PHE A 52 -7.73 20.06 9.31
CA PHE A 52 -7.90 19.93 10.75
C PHE A 52 -6.95 20.83 11.55
N GLN A 53 -5.68 20.94 11.14
CA GLN A 53 -4.74 21.88 11.76
C GLN A 53 -5.20 23.34 11.59
N GLY A 54 -5.66 23.71 10.39
CA GLY A 54 -6.20 25.04 10.13
C GLY A 54 -7.48 25.34 10.90
N ALA A 55 -8.35 24.33 11.09
CA ALA A 55 -9.52 24.46 11.96
C ALA A 55 -9.11 24.64 13.43
N ALA A 56 -8.09 23.91 13.89
CA ALA A 56 -7.61 24.04 15.26
C ALA A 56 -7.05 25.44 15.55
N VAL A 57 -6.22 25.99 14.65
CA VAL A 57 -5.69 27.37 14.82
C VAL A 57 -6.83 28.40 14.93
N LYS A 58 -7.84 28.33 14.06
CA LYS A 58 -8.97 29.26 14.09
C LYS A 58 -9.81 29.17 15.37
N LEU A 59 -9.98 27.95 15.90
CA LEU A 59 -10.68 27.74 17.16
C LEU A 59 -9.87 28.30 18.33
N ASP A 60 -8.55 28.13 18.32
CA ASP A 60 -7.66 28.71 19.35
C ASP A 60 -7.65 30.24 19.32
N GLU A 61 -7.59 30.87 18.13
CA GLU A 61 -7.74 32.32 17.96
C GLU A 61 -9.09 32.81 18.51
N THR A 62 -10.16 32.05 18.28
CA THR A 62 -11.51 32.37 18.79
C THR A 62 -11.57 32.27 20.32
N LEU A 63 -10.91 31.27 20.91
CA LEU A 63 -10.78 31.13 22.36
C LEU A 63 -10.03 32.33 22.96
N GLN A 64 -8.90 32.73 22.38
CA GLN A 64 -8.10 33.85 22.85
C GLN A 64 -8.83 35.21 22.73
N ALA A 65 -9.74 35.36 21.77
CA ALA A 65 -10.53 36.56 21.57
C ALA A 65 -11.80 36.65 22.45
N GLY A 66 -12.22 35.54 23.07
CA GLY A 66 -13.44 35.45 23.87
C GLY A 66 -13.24 35.83 25.35
N HIS A 67 -14.33 36.25 26.02
CA HIS A 67 -14.36 36.43 27.47
C HIS A 67 -15.26 35.37 28.12
N GLY A 68 -14.64 34.30 28.63
CA GLY A 68 -15.12 33.28 29.60
C GLY A 68 -16.58 32.79 29.57
N GLY A 69 -16.78 31.47 29.47
CA GLY A 69 -18.08 30.80 29.63
C GLY A 69 -18.12 29.37 29.07
N SER A 70 -19.28 28.71 29.07
CA SER A 70 -19.45 27.33 28.56
C SER A 70 -19.10 27.14 27.07
N HIS A 71 -19.05 28.24 26.31
CA HIS A 71 -18.55 28.24 24.93
C HIS A 71 -17.06 27.88 24.87
N GLU A 72 -16.27 28.30 25.86
CA GLU A 72 -14.83 28.00 25.92
C GLU A 72 -14.57 26.49 26.07
N ASP A 73 -15.39 25.82 26.89
CA ASP A 73 -15.30 24.37 27.09
C ASP A 73 -15.65 23.59 25.81
N HIS A 74 -16.72 23.96 25.10
CA HIS A 74 -17.11 23.34 23.82
C HIS A 74 -16.05 23.53 22.72
N LEU A 75 -15.42 24.70 22.67
CA LEU A 75 -14.33 25.00 21.75
C LEU A 75 -13.09 24.13 22.07
N ARG A 76 -12.77 23.96 23.36
CA ARG A 76 -11.65 23.13 23.82
C ARG A 76 -11.88 21.62 23.54
N GLU A 77 -13.11 21.12 23.70
CA GLU A 77 -13.49 19.75 23.30
C GLU A 77 -13.40 19.55 21.77
N THR A 78 -13.80 20.56 20.99
CA THR A 78 -13.69 20.53 19.53
C THR A 78 -12.23 20.45 19.08
N LEU A 79 -11.33 21.23 19.72
CA LEU A 79 -9.88 21.16 19.49
C LEU A 79 -9.31 19.77 19.77
N GLN A 80 -9.69 19.16 20.89
CA GLN A 80 -9.24 17.82 21.24
C GLN A 80 -9.69 16.79 20.20
N THR A 81 -10.93 16.90 19.72
CA THR A 81 -11.47 16.04 18.66
C THR A 81 -10.68 16.19 17.35
N LEU A 82 -10.27 17.41 16.99
CA LEU A 82 -9.45 17.64 15.80
C LEU A 82 -8.06 17.03 15.93
N HIS A 83 -7.41 17.14 17.09
CA HIS A 83 -6.11 16.51 17.33
C HIS A 83 -6.20 14.98 17.26
N GLN A 84 -7.27 14.37 17.78
CA GLN A 84 -7.49 12.93 17.66
C GLN A 84 -7.71 12.50 16.20
N ALA A 85 -8.45 13.28 15.42
CA ALA A 85 -8.64 13.00 13.99
C ALA A 85 -7.32 13.10 13.20
N VAL A 86 -6.48 14.08 13.52
CA VAL A 86 -5.11 14.20 12.99
C VAL A 86 -4.26 12.98 13.33
N ALA A 87 -4.27 12.55 14.60
CA ALA A 87 -3.54 11.34 15.00
C ALA A 87 -4.07 10.08 14.29
N ALA A 88 -5.39 9.96 14.10
CA ALA A 88 -5.96 8.85 13.34
C ALA A 88 -5.56 8.84 11.86
N LEU A 89 -5.37 10.02 11.24
CA LEU A 89 -4.86 10.11 9.87
C LEU A 89 -3.41 9.64 9.75
N GLN A 90 -2.65 9.56 10.84
CA GLN A 90 -1.27 9.03 10.79
C GLN A 90 -1.23 7.52 10.51
N PHE A 91 -2.35 6.78 10.68
CA PHE A 91 -2.47 5.40 10.19
C PHE A 91 -2.41 5.28 8.65
N GLN A 92 -2.45 6.40 7.92
CA GLN A 92 -2.27 6.44 6.48
C GLN A 92 -0.92 5.87 6.04
N ASP A 93 0.15 6.01 6.83
CA ASP A 93 1.46 5.46 6.47
C ASP A 93 1.40 3.93 6.36
N LEU A 94 0.69 3.25 7.26
CA LEU A 94 0.48 1.80 7.19
C LEU A 94 -0.34 1.38 5.97
N ALA A 95 -1.39 2.14 5.63
CA ALA A 95 -2.19 1.88 4.44
C ALA A 95 -1.36 2.05 3.16
N SER A 96 -0.51 3.08 3.11
CA SER A 96 0.41 3.36 2.01
C SER A 96 1.44 2.24 1.83
N GLN A 97 2.02 1.73 2.93
CA GLN A 97 2.94 0.58 2.91
C GLN A 97 2.26 -0.68 2.35
N LEU A 98 1.02 -0.97 2.76
CA LEU A 98 0.25 -2.12 2.25
C LEU A 98 -0.05 -1.99 0.75
N ILE A 99 -0.44 -0.81 0.28
CA ILE A 99 -0.69 -0.55 -1.14
C ILE A 99 0.60 -0.70 -1.95
N HIS A 100 1.70 -0.12 -1.48
CA HIS A 100 3.00 -0.22 -2.13
C HIS A 100 3.49 -1.68 -2.24
N HIS A 101 3.37 -2.45 -1.16
CA HIS A 101 3.72 -3.87 -1.17
C HIS A 101 2.85 -4.68 -2.12
N THR A 102 1.53 -4.44 -2.11
CA THR A 102 0.59 -5.10 -3.03
C THR A 102 0.97 -4.79 -4.48
N ASN A 103 1.30 -3.54 -4.79
CA ASN A 103 1.76 -3.13 -6.12
C ASN A 103 3.05 -3.87 -6.52
N LYS A 104 4.06 -3.90 -5.65
CA LYS A 104 5.32 -4.63 -5.92
C LYS A 104 5.07 -6.11 -6.19
N ARG A 105 4.14 -6.74 -5.47
CA ARG A 105 3.75 -8.13 -5.72
C ARG A 105 3.08 -8.33 -7.07
N LEU A 106 2.12 -7.47 -7.43
CA LEU A 106 1.42 -7.58 -8.72
C LEU A 106 2.37 -7.38 -9.91
N ARG A 107 3.29 -6.41 -9.82
CA ARG A 107 4.34 -6.19 -10.82
C ARG A 107 5.23 -7.43 -10.97
N ASN A 108 5.72 -7.98 -9.86
CA ASN A 108 6.53 -9.20 -9.89
C ASN A 108 5.77 -10.39 -10.51
N CYS A 109 4.47 -10.55 -10.22
CA CYS A 109 3.65 -11.57 -10.88
C CYS A 109 3.54 -11.34 -12.39
N ALA A 110 3.37 -10.09 -12.83
CA ALA A 110 3.30 -9.75 -14.25
C ALA A 110 4.62 -10.04 -14.98
N ASP A 111 5.75 -9.68 -14.35
CA ASP A 111 7.09 -9.89 -14.90
C ASP A 111 7.43 -11.40 -14.98
N GLN A 112 7.08 -12.17 -13.95
CA GLN A 112 7.27 -13.62 -13.94
C GLN A 112 6.41 -14.30 -15.02
N LEU A 113 5.15 -13.88 -15.18
CA LEU A 113 4.26 -14.41 -16.20
C LEU A 113 4.78 -14.13 -17.62
N ALA A 114 5.33 -12.93 -17.86
CA ALA A 114 5.95 -12.61 -19.15
C ALA A 114 7.16 -13.50 -19.43
N ARG A 115 8.05 -13.67 -18.44
CA ARG A 115 9.23 -14.54 -18.56
C ARG A 115 8.82 -15.97 -18.86
N ASP A 116 7.88 -16.52 -18.09
CA ASP A 116 7.46 -17.92 -18.21
C ASP A 116 6.74 -18.18 -19.54
N ALA A 117 6.03 -17.18 -20.09
CA ALA A 117 5.30 -17.31 -21.34
C ALA A 117 6.16 -17.11 -22.61
N LEU A 118 7.20 -16.27 -22.56
CA LEU A 118 8.13 -16.05 -23.69
C LEU A 118 9.29 -17.06 -23.70
N GLY A 119 9.61 -17.68 -22.56
CA GLY A 119 10.71 -18.64 -22.45
C GLY A 119 12.10 -18.01 -22.67
N ASP A 120 13.13 -18.86 -22.77
CA ASP A 120 14.51 -18.47 -23.10
C ASP A 120 14.71 -18.17 -24.60
N ASP A 121 13.64 -18.28 -25.42
CA ASP A 121 13.67 -18.08 -26.88
C ASP A 121 13.61 -16.60 -27.29
N ASP A 122 13.71 -15.67 -26.32
CA ASP A 122 13.86 -14.24 -26.62
C ASP A 122 15.24 -13.97 -27.26
N PRO A 123 15.30 -13.54 -28.54
CA PRO A 123 16.57 -13.24 -29.20
C PRO A 123 17.34 -12.08 -28.55
N ASP A 124 16.69 -11.28 -27.69
CA ASP A 124 17.30 -10.20 -26.93
C ASP A 124 17.81 -10.63 -25.52
N GLY A 125 17.65 -11.92 -25.16
CA GLY A 125 18.14 -12.54 -23.93
C GLY A 125 17.11 -12.62 -22.79
N ALA A 126 17.35 -13.49 -21.81
CA ALA A 126 16.40 -13.76 -20.73
C ALA A 126 16.02 -12.49 -19.95
N ALA A 127 14.73 -12.14 -19.94
CA ALA A 127 14.18 -11.00 -19.20
C ALA A 127 14.55 -11.11 -17.71
N VAL A 128 15.32 -10.15 -17.17
CA VAL A 128 15.70 -10.13 -15.74
C VAL A 128 14.50 -9.70 -14.90
N VAL A 129 13.87 -10.65 -14.21
CA VAL A 129 12.79 -10.38 -13.26
C VAL A 129 13.40 -10.03 -11.90
N GLU A 130 13.07 -8.86 -11.35
CA GLU A 130 13.47 -8.51 -9.99
C GLU A 130 12.82 -9.49 -9.01
N SER A 131 13.59 -10.02 -8.07
CA SER A 131 13.07 -10.89 -7.02
C SER A 131 11.96 -10.17 -6.24
N GLY A 132 10.80 -10.81 -6.16
CA GLY A 132 9.63 -10.28 -5.48
C GLY A 132 9.86 -10.04 -3.97
N PRO A 133 8.92 -9.37 -3.29
CA PRO A 133 9.04 -9.09 -1.85
C PRO A 133 9.28 -10.38 -1.05
N LEU A 134 10.36 -10.41 -0.27
CA LEU A 134 10.80 -11.59 0.49
C LEU A 134 9.82 -12.01 1.61
N ARG A 135 8.98 -11.10 2.09
CA ARG A 135 7.99 -11.37 3.14
C ARG A 135 6.57 -11.33 2.57
N PRO A 136 5.75 -12.37 2.85
CA PRO A 136 4.37 -12.43 2.36
C PRO A 136 3.46 -11.35 2.95
N ASN A 137 3.78 -10.86 4.16
CA ASN A 137 3.14 -9.71 4.81
C ASN A 137 4.18 -8.64 5.13
N PRO A 138 3.99 -7.38 4.69
CA PRO A 138 4.91 -6.29 4.99
C PRO A 138 4.72 -5.75 6.42
N VAL A 139 3.57 -5.99 7.04
CA VAL A 139 3.25 -5.54 8.40
C VAL A 139 3.15 -6.73 9.34
N THR A 140 4.11 -6.87 10.25
CA THR A 140 3.98 -7.69 11.46
C THR A 140 3.84 -6.76 12.65
N GLN A 141 2.87 -7.02 13.54
CA GLN A 141 2.63 -6.19 14.73
C GLN A 141 3.84 -6.04 15.66
N ASP A 142 4.91 -6.82 15.47
CA ASP A 142 6.11 -6.77 16.31
C ASP A 142 7.04 -5.55 16.04
N GLU A 143 6.76 -4.74 15.01
CA GLU A 143 7.40 -3.44 14.81
C GLU A 143 6.58 -2.26 15.39
N MET A 144 5.42 -2.56 16.01
CA MET A 144 4.51 -1.58 16.64
C MET A 144 5.00 -1.06 18.00
N ASP A 145 6.10 -1.59 18.56
CA ASP A 145 6.66 -1.17 19.85
C ASP A 145 7.85 -0.20 19.69
N ALA A 146 7.69 0.80 18.83
CA ALA A 146 8.53 1.97 18.79
C ALA A 146 7.71 3.22 19.12
N GLY A 147 7.27 3.27 20.38
CA GLY A 147 6.94 4.54 21.05
C GLY A 147 5.45 4.82 21.20
N SER A 148 4.91 4.34 22.32
CA SER A 148 3.88 5.01 23.12
C SER A 148 3.58 6.46 22.70
N VAL A 149 2.34 6.74 22.30
CA VAL A 149 1.79 8.09 22.45
C VAL A 149 1.52 8.28 23.94
N GLU A 150 2.53 8.72 24.70
CA GLU A 150 2.27 9.38 25.98
C GLU A 150 1.53 10.69 25.65
N LEU A 151 0.22 10.68 25.91
CA LEU A 151 -0.56 11.91 26.03
C LEU A 151 -0.06 12.64 27.29
N PHE A 152 0.71 13.71 27.11
CA PHE A 152 0.78 14.81 28.07
C PHE A 152 -0.26 15.87 27.69
#